data_AF-A0A954XPR6-F1
#
_entry.id   AF-A0A954XPR6-F1
#
_cell.length_a   1.000
_cell.length_b   1.000
_cell.length_c   1.000
_cell.angle_alpha   90.00
_cell.angle_beta   90.00
_cell.angle_gamma   90.00
#
_symmetry.space_group_name_H-M   'P 1'
#
loop_
_entity.id
_entity.type
_entity.pdbx_description
1 polymer ?
#
loop_
_entity_poly.entity_id
_entity_poly.type
_entity_poly.pdbx_seq_one_letter_code
_entity_poly.pdbx_strand_id
1 'polypeptide(L)'
;MGNPDWKNRKEVPALGVGSFVANYGMLLVLLLLGLLFSLLTLSEQHPTGESAGREVALRVAQEFGARATVLIVLRDTAEDRAYSRAVDDSLVENGLIVVKQVHGSPATARKALEEVVASGTRVDAVIVNNVTAKWNIYERYPEIGIAKLRQPSSHYWPTFLKLSNLLGVASQTAIYAIIAIGMTMVIITAGIDLSVGSLVALSSVVSAILLRDVASGISTGVAATFFCCAAGVAICALSGMFTGLMVTAFKIPPFIVTLAVMMIASGLAFRLSAGRSIPELPAAFFWIGGGASFGIPNPIVLMVVLYLAAHLVMSRMTFGRYVYAIGGN
;
A
#
# COMPACT_ATOMS: atom_id res chain seq x y z
N MET A 1 -9.58 22.40 59.72
CA MET A 1 -8.15 22.50 60.08
C MET A 1 -7.46 21.20 59.68
N GLY A 2 -6.45 21.29 58.80
CA GLY A 2 -5.49 20.21 58.42
C GLY A 2 -6.06 19.08 57.54
N ASN A 3 -5.60 18.78 56.33
CA ASN A 3 -4.29 18.99 55.68
C ASN A 3 -4.47 19.13 54.14
N PRO A 4 -3.94 20.18 53.48
CA PRO A 4 -3.98 20.36 52.03
C PRO A 4 -2.67 19.86 51.37
N ASP A 5 -2.49 18.53 51.25
CA ASP A 5 -1.20 17.96 50.80
C ASP A 5 -1.21 17.33 49.40
N TRP A 6 -2.13 17.74 48.52
CA TRP A 6 -2.10 17.30 47.11
C TRP A 6 -1.14 18.13 46.24
N LYS A 7 -0.66 19.28 46.72
CA LYS A 7 0.19 20.20 45.95
C LYS A 7 1.65 19.77 45.79
N ASN A 8 2.09 18.67 46.41
CA ASN A 8 3.50 18.26 46.44
C ASN A 8 3.84 16.87 45.85
N ARG A 9 2.99 16.26 45.00
CA ARG A 9 3.43 15.15 44.14
C ARG A 9 3.81 15.63 42.74
N LYS A 10 4.89 16.40 42.66
CA LYS A 10 5.75 16.41 41.47
C LYS A 10 7.01 15.61 41.77
N GLU A 11 6.84 14.33 42.08
CA GLU A 11 7.93 13.40 41.83
C GLU A 11 8.00 13.28 40.31
N VAL A 12 8.93 14.02 39.71
CA VAL A 12 9.43 13.67 38.38
C VAL A 12 9.96 12.25 38.56
N PRO A 13 9.37 11.20 37.95
CA PRO A 13 9.90 9.87 38.12
C PRO A 13 11.35 9.92 37.64
N ALA A 14 12.29 9.62 38.53
CA ALA A 14 13.66 9.35 38.14
C ALA A 14 13.60 8.38 36.97
N LEU A 15 14.34 8.66 35.90
CA LEU A 15 14.44 7.85 34.68
C LEU A 15 15.08 6.49 35.01
N GLY A 16 14.39 5.67 35.81
CA GLY A 16 14.71 4.29 36.06
C GLY A 16 14.23 3.47 34.87
N VAL A 17 14.95 2.40 34.56
CA VAL A 17 14.66 1.47 33.46
C VAL A 17 13.18 1.05 33.44
N GLY A 18 12.55 0.87 34.61
CA GLY A 18 11.12 0.56 34.72
C GLY A 18 10.17 1.66 34.20
N SER A 19 10.47 2.94 34.47
CA SER A 19 9.68 4.07 33.96
C SER A 19 9.84 4.27 32.45
N PHE A 20 11.03 3.96 31.92
CA PHE A 20 11.30 4.04 30.49
C PHE A 20 10.56 2.92 29.74
N VAL A 21 10.59 1.69 30.24
CA VAL A 21 9.84 0.57 29.64
C VAL A 21 8.33 0.79 29.74
N ALA A 22 7.83 1.36 30.84
CA ALA A 22 6.40 1.66 30.96
C ALA A 22 5.92 2.72 29.94
N ASN A 23 6.72 3.76 29.67
CA ASN A 23 6.32 4.85 28.78
C ASN A 23 6.67 4.59 27.29
N TYR A 24 7.74 3.84 27.02
CA TYR A 24 8.29 3.64 25.67
C TYR A 24 8.37 2.18 25.23
N GLY A 25 7.96 1.23 26.08
CA GLY A 25 8.05 -0.20 25.80
C GLY A 25 7.39 -0.61 24.49
N MET A 26 6.23 -0.03 24.17
CA MET A 26 5.56 -0.27 22.88
C MET A 26 6.40 0.19 21.69
N LEU A 27 7.01 1.37 21.75
CA LEU A 27 7.87 1.88 20.68
C LEU A 27 9.11 1.00 20.52
N LEU A 28 9.70 0.54 21.63
CA LEU A 28 10.83 -0.38 21.62
C LEU A 28 10.46 -1.72 20.97
N VAL A 29 9.30 -2.29 21.31
CA VAL A 29 8.80 -3.52 20.69
C VAL A 29 8.58 -3.33 19.19
N LEU A 30 7.98 -2.22 18.76
CA LEU A 30 7.77 -1.92 17.34
C LEU A 30 9.09 -1.77 16.57
N LEU A 31 10.09 -1.11 17.16
CA LEU A 31 11.43 -1.00 16.58
C LEU A 31 12.13 -2.35 16.48
N LEU A 32 12.06 -3.17 17.53
CA LEU A 32 12.62 -4.52 17.51
C LEU A 32 11.93 -5.41 16.46
N LEU A 33 10.62 -5.30 16.32
CA LEU A 33 9.86 -6.03 15.31
C LEU A 33 10.23 -5.57 13.90
N GLY A 34 10.38 -4.25 13.69
CA GLY A 34 10.86 -3.69 12.42
C GLY A 34 12.27 -4.15 12.08
N LEU A 35 13.18 -4.21 13.06
CA LEU A 35 14.54 -4.73 12.90
C LEU A 35 14.52 -6.24 12.59
N LEU A 36 13.71 -7.01 13.32
CA LEU A 36 13.53 -8.45 13.08
C LEU A 36 13.05 -8.71 11.65
N PHE A 37 11.99 -8.04 11.19
CA PHE A 37 11.50 -8.20 9.82
C PHE A 37 12.50 -7.72 8.78
N SER A 38 13.27 -6.66 9.07
CA SER A 38 14.33 -6.20 8.19
C SER A 38 15.44 -7.25 8.02
N LEU A 39 15.84 -7.91 9.11
CA LEU A 39 16.82 -8.98 9.09
C LEU A 39 16.29 -10.24 8.38
N LEU A 40 15.06 -10.65 8.70
CA LEU A 40 14.43 -11.85 8.11
C LEU A 40 14.13 -11.70 6.61
N THR A 41 13.98 -10.46 6.13
CA THR A 41 13.67 -10.18 4.72
C THR A 41 14.86 -9.62 3.94
N LEU A 42 16.07 -9.72 4.49
CA LEU A 42 17.30 -9.34 3.81
C LEU A 42 17.50 -10.23 2.59
N SER A 43 17.42 -9.64 1.39
CA SER A 43 17.60 -10.35 0.14
C SER A 43 18.37 -9.50 -0.86
N GLU A 44 18.97 -10.19 -1.83
CA GLU A 44 19.63 -9.53 -2.96
C GLU A 44 18.58 -8.79 -3.80
N GLN A 45 18.77 -7.49 -3.96
CA GLN A 45 17.93 -6.63 -4.77
C GLN A 45 18.58 -6.33 -6.09
N HIS A 46 17.75 -6.32 -7.13
CA HIS A 46 18.14 -5.99 -8.49
C HIS A 46 17.45 -4.69 -8.90
N PRO A 47 18.19 -3.58 -9.03
CA PRO A 47 17.64 -2.31 -9.46
C PRO A 47 16.92 -2.41 -10.81
N THR A 48 15.83 -1.67 -10.95
CA THR A 48 15.00 -1.60 -12.16
C THR A 48 14.67 -0.14 -12.50
N GLY A 49 14.13 0.10 -13.70
CA GLY A 49 13.74 1.43 -14.16
C GLY A 49 14.89 2.32 -14.63
N GLU A 50 14.62 3.61 -14.76
CA GLU A 50 15.53 4.56 -15.44
C GLU A 50 16.90 4.70 -14.74
N SER A 51 16.92 4.80 -13.41
CA SER A 51 18.17 4.96 -12.64
C SER A 51 19.11 3.77 -12.80
N ALA A 52 18.56 2.55 -12.79
CA ALA A 52 19.31 1.32 -13.06
C ALA A 52 19.86 1.29 -14.49
N GLY A 53 19.09 1.79 -15.46
CA GLY A 53 19.52 1.92 -16.84
C GLY A 53 20.72 2.85 -17.01
N ARG A 54 20.64 4.05 -16.41
CA ARG A 54 21.75 5.02 -16.42
C ARG A 54 23.02 4.46 -15.78
N GLU A 55 22.89 3.77 -14.64
CA GLU A 55 24.03 3.15 -13.95
C GLU A 55 24.77 2.16 -14.88
N VAL A 56 24.04 1.28 -15.56
CA VAL A 56 24.64 0.29 -16.46
C VAL A 56 25.27 0.96 -17.68
N ALA A 57 24.59 1.92 -18.29
CA ALA A 57 25.13 2.64 -19.43
C ALA A 57 26.44 3.37 -19.11
N LEU A 58 26.51 4.05 -17.95
CA LEU A 58 27.73 4.70 -17.49
C LEU A 58 28.85 3.70 -17.23
N ARG A 59 28.55 2.54 -16.63
CA ARG A 59 29.55 1.48 -16.41
C ARG A 59 30.08 0.93 -17.74
N VAL A 60 29.20 0.67 -18.71
CA VAL A 60 29.60 0.19 -20.05
C VAL A 60 30.43 1.24 -20.78
N ALA A 61 30.06 2.52 -20.67
CA ALA A 61 30.83 3.61 -21.26
C ALA A 61 32.25 3.70 -20.67
N GLN A 62 32.39 3.55 -19.36
CA GLN A 62 33.70 3.53 -18.68
C GLN A 62 34.54 2.31 -19.06
N GLU A 63 33.92 1.14 -19.24
CA GLU A 63 34.61 -0.11 -19.52
C GLU A 63 35.10 -0.18 -20.98
N PHE A 64 34.31 0.27 -21.94
CA PHE A 64 34.59 0.08 -23.37
C PHE A 64 34.89 1.36 -24.16
N GLY A 65 34.63 2.55 -23.61
CA GLY A 65 34.88 3.84 -24.25
C GLY A 65 33.90 4.22 -25.36
N ALA A 66 34.10 5.40 -25.97
CA ALA A 66 33.16 6.10 -26.86
C ALA A 66 33.01 5.51 -28.29
N ARG A 67 33.25 4.21 -28.49
CA ARG A 67 33.05 3.52 -29.79
C ARG A 67 32.55 2.08 -29.65
N ALA A 68 32.19 1.67 -28.45
CA ALA A 68 31.70 0.32 -28.22
C ALA A 68 30.30 0.14 -28.82
N THR A 69 30.06 -1.05 -29.34
CA THR A 69 28.78 -1.39 -29.96
C THR A 69 27.96 -2.23 -28.99
N VAL A 70 26.75 -1.77 -28.66
CA VAL A 70 25.94 -2.32 -27.58
C VAL A 70 24.61 -2.84 -28.10
N LEU A 71 24.18 -4.00 -27.59
CA LEU A 71 22.86 -4.57 -27.84
C LEU A 71 22.01 -4.48 -26.57
N ILE A 72 20.76 -4.03 -26.66
CA ILE A 72 19.85 -3.96 -25.50
C ILE A 72 18.77 -5.03 -25.63
N VAL A 73 18.64 -5.92 -24.63
CA VAL A 73 17.68 -7.03 -24.63
C VAL A 73 16.84 -7.05 -23.36
N LEU A 74 15.57 -6.70 -23.50
CA LEU A 74 14.63 -6.47 -22.40
C LEU A 74 13.23 -7.04 -22.71
N ARG A 75 12.36 -7.13 -21.70
CA ARG A 75 10.95 -7.49 -21.92
C ARG A 75 10.17 -6.28 -22.41
N ASP A 76 8.95 -6.53 -22.87
CA ASP A 76 8.03 -5.49 -23.30
C ASP A 76 7.11 -5.01 -22.16
N THR A 77 7.70 -4.53 -21.07
CA THR A 77 6.96 -3.92 -19.94
C THR A 77 7.22 -2.41 -19.90
N ALA A 78 6.32 -1.64 -19.26
CA ALA A 78 6.50 -0.19 -19.15
C ALA A 78 7.81 0.18 -18.41
N GLU A 79 8.15 -0.56 -17.36
CA GLU A 79 9.37 -0.39 -16.58
C GLU A 79 10.63 -0.73 -17.39
N ASP A 80 10.62 -1.84 -18.13
CA ASP A 80 11.76 -2.26 -18.96
C ASP A 80 11.96 -1.32 -20.17
N ARG A 81 10.87 -0.73 -20.70
CA ARG A 81 10.97 0.32 -21.73
C ARG A 81 11.57 1.62 -21.19
N ALA A 82 11.21 2.02 -19.97
CA ALA A 82 11.81 3.19 -19.32
C ALA A 82 13.31 2.96 -19.05
N TYR A 83 13.67 1.77 -18.57
CA TYR A 83 15.07 1.34 -18.44
C TYR A 83 15.81 1.44 -19.78
N SER A 84 15.24 0.89 -20.87
CA SER A 84 15.86 0.91 -22.20
C SER A 84 16.12 2.32 -22.71
N ARG A 85 15.13 3.22 -22.58
CA ARG A 85 15.29 4.64 -22.97
C ARG A 85 16.41 5.29 -22.20
N ALA A 86 16.45 5.12 -20.87
CA ALA A 86 17.49 5.68 -20.04
C ALA A 86 18.89 5.15 -20.39
N VAL A 87 19.00 3.86 -20.76
CA VAL A 87 20.24 3.28 -21.27
C VAL A 87 20.63 3.92 -22.59
N ASP A 88 19.72 3.99 -23.56
CA ASP A 88 19.96 4.53 -24.89
C ASP A 88 20.41 5.99 -24.83
N ASP A 89 19.67 6.83 -24.12
CA ASP A 89 20.01 8.25 -23.90
C ASP A 89 21.42 8.39 -23.32
N SER A 90 21.74 7.61 -22.29
CA SER A 90 23.05 7.65 -21.63
C SER A 90 24.18 7.12 -22.53
N LEU A 91 23.92 6.08 -23.33
CA LEU A 91 24.93 5.53 -24.25
C LEU A 91 25.25 6.51 -25.37
N VAL A 92 24.21 7.15 -25.94
CA VAL A 92 24.35 8.16 -27.00
C VAL A 92 25.11 9.38 -26.47
N GLU A 93 24.82 9.85 -25.26
CA GLU A 93 25.55 10.95 -24.60
C GLU A 93 27.04 10.64 -24.42
N ASN A 94 27.39 9.36 -24.20
CA ASN A 94 28.77 8.92 -24.02
C ASN A 94 29.46 8.47 -25.33
N GLY A 95 28.78 8.58 -26.48
CA GLY A 95 29.31 8.27 -27.80
C GLY A 95 29.29 6.79 -28.19
N LEU A 96 28.57 5.93 -27.46
CA LEU A 96 28.44 4.51 -27.78
C LEU A 96 27.35 4.28 -28.84
N ILE A 97 27.48 3.21 -29.61
CA ILE A 97 26.55 2.88 -30.70
C ILE A 97 25.63 1.75 -30.26
N VAL A 98 24.33 2.01 -30.26
CA VAL A 98 23.31 0.97 -30.00
C VAL A 98 22.95 0.27 -31.30
N VAL A 99 23.31 -1.01 -31.44
CA VAL A 99 23.04 -1.82 -32.65
C VAL A 99 21.54 -2.01 -32.84
N LYS A 100 20.89 -2.45 -31.77
CA LYS A 100 19.49 -2.84 -31.78
C LYS A 100 18.95 -2.85 -30.35
N GLN A 101 17.70 -2.43 -30.22
CA GLN A 101 16.93 -2.59 -28.99
C GLN A 101 15.89 -3.68 -29.23
N VAL A 102 15.81 -4.62 -28.30
CA VAL A 102 14.87 -5.73 -28.39
C VAL A 102 13.96 -5.72 -27.16
N HIS A 103 12.66 -5.55 -27.42
CA HIS A 103 11.60 -5.64 -26.42
C HIS A 103 10.70 -6.81 -26.77
N GLY A 104 10.62 -7.80 -25.87
CA GLY A 104 9.66 -8.88 -26.06
C GLY A 104 9.96 -10.15 -25.28
N SER A 105 9.64 -11.27 -25.92
CA SER A 105 9.80 -12.61 -25.35
C SER A 105 11.20 -13.18 -25.64
N PRO A 106 11.62 -14.27 -24.95
CA PRO A 106 12.85 -14.98 -25.29
C PRO A 106 12.94 -15.42 -26.76
N ALA A 107 11.80 -15.73 -27.40
CA ALA A 107 11.76 -16.11 -28.81
C ALA A 107 12.07 -14.91 -29.73
N THR A 108 11.53 -13.73 -29.40
CA THR A 108 11.82 -12.47 -30.12
C THR A 108 13.28 -12.08 -29.96
N ALA A 109 13.80 -12.17 -28.73
CA ALA A 109 15.21 -11.91 -28.42
C ALA A 109 16.15 -12.85 -29.18
N ARG A 110 15.80 -14.14 -29.29
CA ARG A 110 16.56 -15.11 -30.07
C ARG A 110 16.65 -14.74 -31.54
N LYS A 111 15.51 -14.42 -32.19
CA LYS A 111 15.51 -14.00 -33.60
C LYS A 111 16.36 -12.74 -33.83
N ALA A 112 16.26 -11.77 -32.92
CA ALA A 112 17.05 -10.55 -33.02
C ALA A 112 18.56 -10.81 -32.84
N LEU A 113 18.94 -11.73 -31.95
CA LEU A 113 20.33 -12.17 -31.81
C LEU A 113 20.84 -12.87 -33.07
N GLU A 114 20.04 -13.75 -33.67
CA GLU A 114 20.39 -14.43 -34.94
C GLU A 114 20.63 -13.43 -36.07
N GLU A 115 19.78 -12.42 -36.21
CA GLU A 115 19.95 -11.35 -37.21
C GLU A 115 21.23 -10.55 -36.98
N VAL A 116 21.56 -10.22 -35.74
CA VAL A 116 22.78 -9.46 -35.40
C VAL A 116 24.03 -10.30 -35.69
N VAL A 117 24.04 -11.59 -35.30
CA VAL A 117 25.15 -12.50 -35.62
C VAL A 117 25.29 -12.68 -37.14
N ALA A 118 24.17 -12.89 -37.86
CA ALA A 118 24.20 -13.06 -39.31
C ALA A 118 24.71 -11.82 -40.06
N SER A 119 24.51 -10.61 -39.50
CA SER A 119 25.02 -9.36 -40.08
C SER A 119 26.55 -9.19 -39.93
N GLY A 120 27.21 -10.01 -39.12
CA GLY A 120 28.64 -9.86 -38.80
C GLY A 120 28.97 -8.62 -37.96
N THR A 121 27.95 -7.96 -37.39
CA THR A 121 28.16 -6.78 -36.54
C THR A 121 28.81 -7.20 -35.22
N ARG A 122 29.98 -6.62 -34.92
CA ARG A 122 30.66 -6.84 -33.65
C ARG A 122 29.83 -6.21 -32.52
N VAL A 123 29.45 -7.01 -31.53
CA VAL A 123 28.82 -6.55 -30.29
C VAL A 123 29.84 -6.65 -29.16
N ASP A 124 30.13 -5.54 -28.49
CA ASP A 124 31.09 -5.48 -27.38
C ASP A 124 30.40 -5.76 -26.04
N ALA A 125 29.18 -5.27 -25.86
CA ALA A 125 28.37 -5.50 -24.65
C ALA A 125 26.89 -5.74 -24.98
N VAL A 126 26.22 -6.54 -24.14
CA VAL A 126 24.77 -6.74 -24.19
C VAL A 126 24.18 -6.29 -22.87
N ILE A 127 23.37 -5.23 -22.91
CA ILE A 127 22.70 -4.71 -21.71
C ILE A 127 21.39 -5.46 -21.50
N VAL A 128 21.26 -6.03 -20.30
CA VAL A 128 20.13 -6.86 -19.86
C VAL A 128 19.72 -6.44 -18.45
N ASN A 129 18.51 -6.81 -18.02
CA ASN A 129 18.11 -6.72 -16.61
C ASN A 129 18.24 -8.11 -15.96
N ASN A 130 18.01 -8.20 -14.63
CA ASN A 130 18.13 -9.48 -13.91
C ASN A 130 17.17 -10.58 -14.43
N VAL A 131 16.08 -10.23 -15.11
CA VAL A 131 15.14 -11.20 -15.67
C VAL A 131 15.63 -11.71 -17.02
N THR A 132 16.03 -10.81 -17.92
CA THR A 132 16.50 -11.17 -19.26
C THR A 132 17.90 -11.74 -19.26
N ALA A 133 18.73 -11.46 -18.25
CA ALA A 133 20.03 -12.10 -18.04
C ALA A 133 19.91 -13.61 -17.79
N LYS A 134 18.80 -14.06 -17.18
CA LYS A 134 18.53 -15.47 -16.84
C LYS A 134 17.95 -16.27 -18.00
N TRP A 135 17.86 -15.69 -19.19
CA TRP A 135 17.39 -16.41 -20.38
C TRP A 135 18.50 -17.28 -20.95
N ASN A 136 18.22 -18.56 -21.19
CA ASN A 136 19.15 -19.53 -21.78
C ASN A 136 19.36 -19.32 -23.30
N ILE A 137 19.23 -18.08 -23.80
CA ILE A 137 19.40 -17.75 -25.23
C ILE A 137 20.84 -17.38 -25.56
N TYR A 138 21.61 -16.85 -24.61
CA TYR A 138 22.96 -16.34 -24.85
C TYR A 138 24.00 -17.45 -24.97
N GLU A 139 23.77 -18.61 -24.33
CA GLU A 139 24.65 -19.79 -24.41
C GLU A 139 24.79 -20.32 -25.84
N ARG A 140 23.80 -20.06 -26.70
CA ARG A 140 23.76 -20.56 -28.07
C ARG A 140 24.62 -19.76 -29.04
N TYR A 141 25.07 -18.55 -28.67
CA TYR A 141 25.84 -17.65 -29.52
C TYR A 141 27.14 -17.26 -28.83
N PRO A 142 28.25 -17.99 -29.03
CA PRO A 142 29.54 -17.71 -28.38
C PRO A 142 30.06 -16.29 -28.62
N GLU A 143 29.73 -15.70 -29.78
CA GLU A 143 30.12 -14.33 -30.13
C GLU A 143 29.47 -13.25 -29.25
N ILE A 144 28.28 -13.53 -28.71
CA ILE A 144 27.49 -12.61 -27.87
C ILE A 144 27.44 -13.09 -26.41
N GLY A 145 27.99 -14.29 -26.12
CA GLY A 145 27.75 -15.10 -24.93
C GLY A 145 27.87 -14.40 -23.56
N ILE A 146 27.53 -15.13 -22.50
CA ILE A 146 27.30 -14.62 -21.13
C ILE A 146 28.36 -13.61 -20.64
N ALA A 147 29.62 -13.76 -21.04
CA ALA A 147 30.72 -12.85 -20.70
C ALA A 147 30.50 -11.38 -21.12
N LYS A 148 29.69 -11.13 -22.17
CA LYS A 148 29.37 -9.79 -22.67
C LYS A 148 28.11 -9.19 -22.05
N LEU A 149 27.39 -9.94 -21.20
CA LEU A 149 26.20 -9.44 -20.54
C LEU A 149 26.58 -8.39 -19.49
N ARG A 150 25.85 -7.28 -19.46
CA ARG A 150 25.99 -6.21 -18.48
C ARG A 150 24.62 -5.92 -17.89
N GLN A 151 24.54 -6.01 -16.57
CA GLN A 151 23.32 -5.78 -15.80
C GLN A 151 23.60 -4.81 -14.64
N PRO A 152 22.56 -4.21 -14.04
CA PRO A 152 22.72 -3.32 -12.89
C PRO A 152 23.40 -4.03 -11.73
N SER A 153 24.18 -3.29 -10.94
CA SER A 153 24.77 -3.89 -9.74
C SER A 153 23.67 -4.28 -8.74
N SER A 154 23.76 -5.50 -8.23
CA SER A 154 22.87 -5.95 -7.16
C SER A 154 23.41 -5.51 -5.80
N HIS A 155 22.50 -5.32 -4.85
CA HIS A 155 22.81 -4.90 -3.49
C HIS A 155 21.92 -5.64 -2.51
N TYR A 156 22.40 -5.93 -1.30
CA TYR A 156 21.56 -6.52 -0.26
C TYR A 156 20.74 -5.44 0.42
N TRP A 157 19.41 -5.60 0.39
CA TRP A 157 18.50 -4.68 1.08
C TRP A 157 17.25 -5.41 1.55
N PRO A 158 16.73 -5.10 2.76
CA PRO A 158 15.51 -5.72 3.27
C PRO A 158 14.29 -5.46 2.38
N THR A 159 13.57 -6.52 2.03
CA THR A 159 12.30 -6.38 1.30
C THR A 159 11.26 -5.63 2.15
N PHE A 160 11.28 -5.82 3.47
CA PHE A 160 10.38 -5.13 4.40
C PHE A 160 10.45 -3.59 4.30
N LEU A 161 11.67 -3.04 4.17
CA LEU A 161 11.90 -1.59 4.13
C LEU A 161 11.69 -0.97 2.74
N LYS A 162 11.32 -1.76 1.72
CA LYS A 162 10.99 -1.20 0.41
C LYS A 162 9.79 -0.26 0.52
N LEU A 163 9.87 0.89 -0.14
CA LEU A 163 8.80 1.89 -0.13
C LEU A 163 7.45 1.29 -0.55
N SER A 164 7.42 0.45 -1.59
CA SER A 164 6.20 -0.23 -2.03
C SER A 164 5.60 -1.15 -0.97
N ASN A 165 6.44 -1.86 -0.20
CA ASN A 165 6.00 -2.68 0.92
C ASN A 165 5.48 -1.82 2.07
N LEU A 166 6.21 -0.78 2.46
CA LEU A 166 5.80 0.13 3.54
C LEU A 166 4.48 0.85 3.20
N LEU A 167 4.32 1.33 1.97
CA LEU A 167 3.06 1.90 1.49
C LEU A 167 1.93 0.86 1.45
N GLY A 168 2.24 -0.38 1.07
CA GLY A 168 1.28 -1.49 1.10
C GLY A 168 0.78 -1.80 2.51
N VAL A 169 1.70 -1.93 3.47
CA VAL A 169 1.37 -2.12 4.90
C VAL A 169 0.57 -0.94 5.42
N ALA A 170 1.03 0.29 5.18
CA ALA A 170 0.33 1.50 5.61
C ALA A 170 -1.09 1.59 5.01
N SER A 171 -1.28 1.21 3.76
CA SER A 171 -2.59 1.18 3.10
C SER A 171 -3.53 0.16 3.74
N GLN A 172 -3.03 -1.00 4.16
CA GLN A 172 -3.84 -2.00 4.88
C GLN A 172 -4.17 -1.53 6.29
N THR A 173 -3.19 -0.97 7.00
CA THR A 173 -3.37 -0.42 8.35
C THR A 173 -4.33 0.78 8.35
N ALA A 174 -4.37 1.57 7.27
CA ALA A 174 -5.25 2.74 7.16
C ALA A 174 -6.73 2.40 7.38
N ILE A 175 -7.18 1.22 6.94
CA ILE A 175 -8.57 0.76 7.14
C ILE A 175 -8.87 0.61 8.64
N TYR A 176 -7.98 -0.05 9.39
CA TYR A 176 -8.12 -0.19 10.84
C TYR A 176 -8.01 1.14 11.57
N ALA A 177 -7.14 2.04 11.10
CA ALA A 177 -6.99 3.38 11.67
C ALA A 177 -8.26 4.22 11.50
N ILE A 178 -8.92 4.16 10.33
CA ILE A 178 -10.21 4.85 10.09
C ILE A 178 -11.27 4.33 11.05
N ILE A 179 -11.35 3.00 11.23
CA ILE A 179 -12.27 2.39 12.18
C ILE A 179 -11.96 2.84 13.61
N ALA A 180 -10.67 2.89 13.97
CA ALA A 180 -10.22 3.30 15.30
C ALA A 180 -10.63 4.74 15.65
N ILE A 181 -10.76 5.65 14.67
CA ILE A 181 -11.27 7.01 14.90
C ILE A 181 -12.69 6.97 15.49
N GLY A 182 -13.59 6.18 14.89
CA GLY A 182 -14.96 6.02 15.41
C GLY A 182 -14.96 5.31 16.77
N MET A 183 -14.18 4.24 16.90
CA MET A 183 -14.06 3.48 18.15
C MET A 183 -13.51 4.32 19.31
N THR A 184 -12.67 5.31 19.03
CA THR A 184 -12.17 6.24 20.05
C THR A 184 -13.32 6.96 20.75
N MET A 185 -14.34 7.40 19.99
CA MET A 185 -15.51 8.06 20.58
C MET A 185 -16.33 7.10 21.45
N VAL A 186 -16.49 5.85 21.01
CA VAL A 186 -17.18 4.79 21.78
C VAL A 186 -16.45 4.52 23.10
N ILE A 187 -15.13 4.36 23.04
CA ILE A 187 -14.28 4.09 24.21
C ILE A 187 -14.28 5.27 25.18
N ILE A 188 -14.21 6.52 24.67
CA ILE A 188 -14.29 7.70 25.53
C ILE A 188 -15.59 7.69 26.33
N THR A 189 -16.72 7.32 25.72
CA THR A 189 -18.01 7.20 26.43
C THR A 189 -18.13 5.96 27.33
N ALA A 190 -17.04 5.24 27.59
CA ALA A 190 -17.01 3.96 28.31
C ALA A 190 -17.91 2.86 27.68
N GLY A 191 -18.21 2.99 26.38
CA GLY A 191 -19.00 2.03 25.63
C GLY A 191 -18.18 0.87 25.08
N ILE A 192 -18.89 -0.17 24.63
CA ILE A 192 -18.32 -1.31 23.91
C ILE A 192 -19.09 -1.46 22.60
N ASP A 193 -18.37 -1.61 21.47
CA ASP A 193 -18.97 -1.93 20.19
C ASP A 193 -18.24 -3.10 19.51
N LEU A 194 -18.92 -4.25 19.48
CA LEU A 194 -18.46 -5.46 18.80
C LEU A 194 -18.92 -5.54 17.33
N SER A 195 -19.90 -4.70 16.95
CA SER A 195 -20.59 -4.84 15.67
C SER A 195 -19.83 -4.26 14.47
N VAL A 196 -18.76 -3.50 14.72
CA VAL A 196 -18.08 -2.69 13.70
C VAL A 196 -17.59 -3.50 12.51
N GLY A 197 -16.99 -4.67 12.74
CA GLY A 197 -16.53 -5.54 11.65
C GLY A 197 -17.70 -6.01 10.76
N SER A 198 -18.81 -6.41 11.38
CA SER A 198 -20.03 -6.83 10.70
C SER A 198 -20.72 -5.69 9.95
N LEU A 199 -20.68 -4.47 10.50
CA LEU A 199 -21.21 -3.28 9.83
C LEU A 199 -20.35 -2.86 8.62
N VAL A 200 -19.03 -3.01 8.70
CA VAL A 200 -18.14 -2.82 7.53
C VAL A 200 -18.47 -3.85 6.44
N ALA A 201 -18.68 -5.12 6.81
CA ALA A 201 -19.09 -6.15 5.86
C ALA A 201 -20.48 -5.84 5.24
N LEU A 202 -21.46 -5.45 6.05
CA LEU A 202 -22.80 -5.12 5.56
C LEU A 202 -22.79 -3.89 4.64
N SER A 203 -22.13 -2.80 5.03
CA SER A 203 -22.06 -1.57 4.23
C SER A 203 -21.33 -1.78 2.91
N SER A 204 -20.26 -2.58 2.89
CA SER A 204 -19.55 -2.92 1.64
C SER A 204 -20.43 -3.75 0.69
N VAL A 205 -21.14 -4.76 1.21
CA VAL A 205 -22.08 -5.58 0.41
C VAL A 205 -23.21 -4.71 -0.15
N VAL A 206 -23.83 -3.87 0.68
CA VAL A 206 -24.92 -3.01 0.19
C VAL A 206 -24.42 -2.00 -0.84
N SER A 207 -23.27 -1.37 -0.62
CA SER A 207 -22.69 -0.43 -1.58
C SER A 207 -22.39 -1.13 -2.91
N ALA A 208 -21.83 -2.34 -2.88
CA ALA A 208 -21.52 -3.13 -4.06
C ALA A 208 -22.78 -3.58 -4.83
N ILE A 209 -23.83 -4.00 -4.12
CA ILE A 209 -25.13 -4.36 -4.74
C ILE A 209 -25.76 -3.14 -5.40
N LEU A 210 -25.80 -1.99 -4.72
CA LEU A 210 -26.36 -0.77 -5.30
C LEU A 210 -25.59 -0.33 -6.55
N LEU A 211 -24.26 -0.41 -6.50
CA LEU A 211 -23.42 -0.12 -7.67
C LEU A 211 -23.73 -1.04 -8.84
N ARG A 212 -23.77 -2.35 -8.61
CA ARG A 212 -24.00 -3.35 -9.66
C ARG A 212 -25.43 -3.28 -10.21
N ASP A 213 -26.43 -3.31 -9.33
CA ASP A 213 -27.83 -3.56 -9.70
C ASP A 213 -28.62 -2.28 -9.98
N VAL A 214 -28.24 -1.14 -9.37
CA VAL A 214 -28.97 0.13 -9.51
C VAL A 214 -28.22 1.14 -10.38
N ALA A 215 -26.89 1.20 -10.26
CA ALA A 215 -26.10 2.28 -10.86
C ALA A 215 -25.41 1.90 -12.19
N SER A 216 -25.78 0.77 -12.78
CA SER A 216 -25.25 0.19 -14.03
C SER A 216 -23.81 -0.35 -13.96
N GLY A 217 -23.32 -0.73 -12.77
CA GLY A 217 -22.07 -1.48 -12.59
C GLY A 217 -20.83 -0.73 -13.08
N ILE A 218 -20.11 -1.29 -14.06
CA ILE A 218 -18.83 -0.75 -14.55
C ILE A 218 -18.98 0.67 -15.12
N SER A 219 -20.11 1.01 -15.74
CA SER A 219 -20.35 2.32 -16.36
C SER A 219 -20.81 3.39 -15.37
N THR A 220 -20.90 3.06 -14.08
CA THR A 220 -21.35 3.99 -13.04
C THR A 220 -20.44 5.23 -12.97
N GLY A 221 -21.03 6.42 -13.11
CA GLY A 221 -20.31 7.68 -12.93
C GLY A 221 -19.87 7.92 -11.47
N VAL A 222 -18.93 8.86 -11.27
CA VAL A 222 -18.38 9.18 -9.93
C VAL A 222 -19.47 9.61 -8.95
N ALA A 223 -20.43 10.43 -9.38
CA ALA A 223 -21.52 10.91 -8.52
C ALA A 223 -22.42 9.77 -8.03
N ALA A 224 -22.83 8.87 -8.93
CA ALA A 224 -23.63 7.70 -8.57
C ALA A 224 -22.86 6.74 -7.66
N THR A 225 -21.55 6.58 -7.88
CA THR A 225 -20.67 5.82 -6.98
C THR A 225 -20.67 6.39 -5.56
N PHE A 226 -20.55 7.71 -5.43
CA PHE A 226 -20.60 8.40 -4.14
C PHE A 226 -21.93 8.15 -3.41
N PHE A 227 -23.08 8.29 -4.10
CA PHE A 227 -24.39 8.06 -3.47
C PHE A 227 -24.60 6.60 -3.03
N CYS A 228 -24.11 5.63 -3.81
CA CYS A 228 -24.18 4.21 -3.42
C CYS A 228 -23.34 3.92 -2.16
N CYS A 229 -22.12 4.45 -2.10
CA CYS A 229 -21.28 4.35 -0.90
C CYS A 229 -21.90 5.08 0.29
N ALA A 230 -22.49 6.26 0.07
CA ALA A 230 -23.17 7.02 1.10
C ALA A 230 -24.39 6.25 1.67
N ALA A 231 -25.11 5.49 0.84
CA ALA A 231 -26.16 4.60 1.31
C ALA A 231 -25.63 3.48 2.23
N GLY A 232 -24.46 2.91 1.92
CA GLY A 232 -23.77 1.97 2.81
C GLY A 232 -23.41 2.61 4.16
N VAL A 233 -22.88 3.84 4.14
CA VAL A 233 -22.58 4.62 5.36
C VAL A 233 -23.87 4.92 6.14
N ALA A 234 -24.97 5.25 5.46
CA ALA A 234 -26.25 5.51 6.10
C ALA A 234 -26.78 4.28 6.85
N ILE A 235 -26.59 3.07 6.31
CA ILE A 235 -26.96 1.83 7.03
C ILE A 235 -26.16 1.68 8.32
N CYS A 236 -24.85 1.93 8.29
CA CYS A 236 -24.04 1.95 9.51
C CYS A 236 -24.52 3.00 10.51
N ALA A 237 -24.85 4.21 10.05
CA ALA A 237 -25.37 5.27 10.91
C ALA A 237 -26.70 4.89 11.55
N LEU A 238 -27.61 4.27 10.80
CA LEU A 238 -28.90 3.78 11.30
C LEU A 238 -28.71 2.65 12.33
N SER A 239 -27.80 1.70 12.07
CA SER A 239 -27.45 0.66 13.04
C SER A 239 -26.83 1.25 14.31
N GLY A 240 -25.94 2.23 14.19
CA GLY A 240 -25.35 2.94 15.33
C GLY A 240 -26.41 3.71 16.14
N MET A 241 -27.33 4.38 15.47
CA MET A 241 -28.46 5.07 16.10
C MET A 241 -29.38 4.08 16.84
N PHE A 242 -29.69 2.94 16.22
CA PHE A 242 -30.46 1.88 16.86
C PHE A 242 -29.77 1.36 18.12
N THR A 243 -28.48 1.05 18.02
CA THR A 243 -27.67 0.63 19.18
C THR A 243 -27.69 1.67 20.29
N GLY A 244 -27.43 2.94 19.94
CA GLY A 244 -27.44 4.04 20.91
C GLY A 244 -28.80 4.22 21.58
N LEU A 245 -29.90 4.09 20.83
CA LEU A 245 -31.26 4.18 21.37
C LEU A 245 -31.57 3.04 22.36
N MET A 246 -31.19 1.80 22.03
CA MET A 246 -31.37 0.65 22.92
C MET A 246 -30.61 0.81 24.23
N VAL A 247 -29.38 1.35 24.16
CA VAL A 247 -28.56 1.56 25.35
C VAL A 247 -29.11 2.72 26.20
N THR A 248 -29.45 3.84 25.57
CA THR A 248 -29.82 5.07 26.30
C THR A 248 -31.27 5.09 26.79
N ALA A 249 -32.23 4.69 25.95
CA ALA A 249 -33.65 4.74 26.29
C ALA A 249 -34.11 3.47 27.02
N PHE A 250 -33.67 2.30 26.55
CA PHE A 250 -34.11 1.01 27.10
C PHE A 250 -33.16 0.45 28.17
N LYS A 251 -32.02 1.12 28.41
CA LYS A 251 -31.03 0.74 29.44
C LYS A 251 -30.50 -0.68 29.28
N ILE A 252 -30.44 -1.18 28.05
CA ILE A 252 -29.87 -2.50 27.76
C ILE A 252 -28.33 -2.38 27.78
N PRO A 253 -27.60 -3.31 28.41
CA PRO A 253 -26.14 -3.30 28.39
C PRO A 253 -25.57 -3.26 26.96
N PRO A 254 -24.62 -2.34 26.64
CA PRO A 254 -24.13 -2.10 25.28
C PRO A 254 -23.49 -3.34 24.63
N PHE A 255 -22.83 -4.18 25.42
CA PHE A 255 -22.28 -5.45 24.95
C PHE A 255 -23.35 -6.36 24.31
N ILE A 256 -24.53 -6.48 24.92
CA ILE A 256 -25.61 -7.36 24.44
C ILE A 256 -26.17 -6.83 23.13
N VAL A 257 -26.45 -5.51 23.07
CA VAL A 257 -27.01 -4.88 21.88
C VAL A 257 -26.04 -4.99 20.71
N THR A 258 -24.76 -4.67 20.93
CA THR A 258 -23.76 -4.68 19.85
C THR A 258 -23.42 -6.10 19.40
N LEU A 259 -23.42 -7.09 20.29
CA LEU A 259 -23.32 -8.50 19.91
C LEU A 259 -24.50 -8.94 19.03
N ALA A 260 -25.73 -8.55 19.38
CA ALA A 260 -26.91 -8.86 18.57
C ALA A 260 -26.84 -8.19 17.19
N VAL A 261 -26.47 -6.91 17.13
CA VAL A 261 -26.29 -6.17 15.87
C VAL A 261 -25.17 -6.79 15.03
N MET A 262 -24.08 -7.24 15.65
CA MET A 262 -23.00 -7.98 14.98
C MET A 262 -23.56 -9.22 14.25
N MET A 263 -24.35 -10.04 14.94
CA MET A 263 -24.95 -11.26 14.35
C MET A 263 -25.94 -10.92 13.22
N ILE A 264 -26.79 -9.92 13.42
CA ILE A 264 -27.77 -9.47 12.42
C ILE A 264 -27.05 -8.94 11.17
N ALA A 265 -26.07 -8.05 11.35
CA ALA A 265 -25.34 -7.43 10.25
C ALA A 265 -24.52 -8.47 9.46
N SER A 266 -23.83 -9.39 10.15
CA SER A 266 -23.12 -10.50 9.50
C SER A 266 -24.08 -11.41 8.73
N GLY A 267 -25.21 -11.78 9.33
CA GLY A 267 -26.21 -12.63 8.69
C GLY A 267 -26.82 -11.96 7.45
N LEU A 268 -27.12 -10.66 7.53
CA LEU A 268 -27.64 -9.90 6.42
C LEU A 268 -26.60 -9.73 5.31
N ALA A 269 -25.35 -9.41 5.64
CA ALA A 269 -24.26 -9.32 4.67
C ALA A 269 -24.05 -10.64 3.92
N PHE A 270 -24.07 -11.77 4.65
CA PHE A 270 -23.95 -13.10 4.05
C PHE A 270 -25.14 -13.43 3.14
N ARG A 271 -26.36 -13.15 3.59
CA ARG A 271 -27.58 -13.39 2.80
C ARG A 271 -27.63 -12.54 1.53
N LEU A 272 -27.28 -11.26 1.63
CA LEU A 272 -27.29 -10.33 0.49
C LEU A 272 -26.19 -10.65 -0.53
N SER A 273 -25.00 -11.04 -0.08
CA SER A 273 -23.90 -11.45 -0.96
C SER A 273 -24.05 -12.88 -1.50
N ALA A 274 -24.99 -13.67 -0.96
CA ALA A 274 -25.08 -15.12 -1.16
C ALA A 274 -23.73 -15.85 -0.92
N GLY A 275 -22.88 -15.31 -0.05
CA GLY A 275 -21.54 -15.82 0.23
C GLY A 275 -20.54 -15.73 -0.93
N ARG A 276 -20.82 -14.89 -1.95
CA ARG A 276 -19.98 -14.73 -3.14
C ARG A 276 -19.44 -13.31 -3.25
N SER A 277 -18.32 -13.19 -3.95
CA SER A 277 -17.78 -11.90 -4.36
C SER A 277 -18.74 -11.21 -5.35
N ILE A 278 -18.92 -9.90 -5.21
CA ILE A 278 -19.75 -9.09 -6.11
C ILE A 278 -18.81 -8.44 -7.15
N PRO A 279 -18.78 -8.93 -8.41
CA PRO A 279 -17.88 -8.41 -9.44
C PRO A 279 -18.44 -7.12 -10.08
N GLU A 280 -17.72 -6.60 -11.08
CA GLU A 280 -18.22 -5.55 -11.99
C GLU A 280 -18.51 -4.19 -11.32
N LEU A 281 -17.66 -3.79 -10.39
CA LEU A 281 -17.71 -2.48 -9.75
C LEU A 281 -16.99 -1.41 -10.59
N PRO A 282 -17.44 -0.14 -10.55
CA PRO A 282 -16.84 0.94 -11.32
C PRO A 282 -15.40 1.23 -10.89
N ALA A 283 -14.58 1.72 -11.81
CA ALA A 283 -13.19 2.08 -11.52
C ALA A 283 -13.06 3.12 -10.39
N ALA A 284 -14.03 4.03 -10.25
CA ALA A 284 -14.08 5.00 -9.17
C ALA A 284 -14.16 4.35 -7.77
N PHE A 285 -14.85 3.21 -7.63
CA PHE A 285 -14.92 2.46 -6.38
C PHE A 285 -13.55 1.85 -6.03
N PHE A 286 -12.89 1.23 -7.00
CA PHE A 286 -11.55 0.67 -6.82
C PHE A 286 -10.48 1.73 -6.60
N TRP A 287 -10.64 2.92 -7.18
CA TRP A 287 -9.70 4.01 -6.99
C TRP A 287 -9.58 4.39 -5.51
N ILE A 288 -10.68 4.46 -4.76
CA ILE A 288 -10.64 4.82 -3.33
C ILE A 288 -9.90 3.75 -2.51
N GLY A 289 -10.15 2.47 -2.76
CA GLY A 289 -9.65 1.35 -1.95
C GLY A 289 -8.28 0.77 -2.35
N GLY A 290 -7.96 0.79 -3.65
CA GLY A 290 -6.74 0.19 -4.20
C GLY A 290 -5.96 1.08 -5.16
N GLY A 291 -6.47 2.28 -5.46
CA GLY A 291 -5.76 3.27 -6.27
C GLY A 291 -4.68 4.01 -5.48
N ALA A 292 -3.84 4.73 -6.22
CA ALA A 292 -2.85 5.65 -5.67
C ALA A 292 -2.95 7.01 -6.36
N SER A 293 -2.82 8.08 -5.58
CA SER A 293 -2.74 9.46 -6.06
C SER A 293 -1.41 10.05 -5.61
N PHE A 294 -0.70 10.72 -6.52
CA PHE A 294 0.62 11.32 -6.22
C PHE A 294 1.66 10.34 -5.62
N GLY A 295 1.55 9.04 -5.97
CA GLY A 295 2.42 7.99 -5.43
C GLY A 295 2.04 7.49 -4.04
N ILE A 296 0.95 7.99 -3.45
CA ILE A 296 0.44 7.57 -2.14
C ILE A 296 -0.87 6.79 -2.32
N PRO A 297 -1.01 5.60 -1.72
CA PRO A 297 -2.28 4.88 -1.71
C PRO A 297 -3.44 5.72 -1.18
N ASN A 298 -4.55 5.74 -1.91
CA ASN A 298 -5.72 6.55 -1.58
C ASN A 298 -6.34 6.24 -0.20
N PRO A 299 -6.31 4.99 0.32
CA PRO A 299 -6.75 4.72 1.70
C PRO A 299 -5.98 5.52 2.75
N ILE A 300 -4.68 5.77 2.53
CA ILE A 300 -3.84 6.56 3.45
C ILE A 300 -4.28 8.02 3.41
N VAL A 301 -4.52 8.57 2.22
CA VAL A 301 -5.00 9.95 2.06
C VAL A 301 -6.35 10.13 2.76
N LEU A 302 -7.28 9.19 2.55
CA LEU A 302 -8.59 9.21 3.21
C LEU A 302 -8.47 9.13 4.74
N MET A 303 -7.59 8.26 5.25
CA MET A 303 -7.31 8.15 6.68
C MET A 303 -6.82 9.48 7.27
N VAL A 304 -5.87 10.15 6.61
CA VAL A 304 -5.34 11.45 7.09
C VAL A 304 -6.44 12.51 7.10
N VAL A 305 -7.26 12.59 6.04
CA VAL A 305 -8.38 13.55 5.96
C VAL A 305 -9.39 13.30 7.10
N LEU A 306 -9.80 12.06 7.30
CA LEU A 306 -10.74 11.70 8.37
C LEU A 306 -10.15 11.91 9.76
N TYR A 307 -8.87 11.63 9.96
CA TYR A 307 -8.16 11.89 11.20
C TYR A 307 -8.15 13.39 11.52
N LEU A 308 -7.79 14.24 10.55
CA LEU A 308 -7.79 15.70 10.74
C LEU A 308 -9.20 16.22 11.04
N ALA A 309 -10.21 15.74 10.31
CA ALA A 309 -11.60 16.10 10.57
C ALA A 309 -12.03 15.70 11.99
N ALA A 310 -11.77 14.46 12.40
CA ALA A 310 -12.07 13.98 13.74
C ALA A 310 -11.30 14.74 14.82
N HIS A 311 -10.03 15.04 14.59
CA HIS A 311 -9.22 15.85 15.50
C HIS A 311 -9.82 17.24 15.71
N LEU A 312 -10.26 17.92 14.64
CA LEU A 312 -10.93 19.21 14.73
C LEU A 312 -12.26 19.11 15.48
N VAL A 313 -13.09 18.10 15.17
CA VAL A 313 -14.36 17.86 15.85
C VAL A 313 -14.15 17.62 17.35
N MET A 314 -13.19 16.77 17.72
CA MET A 314 -12.95 16.39 19.10
C MET A 314 -12.26 17.48 19.92
N SER A 315 -11.33 18.24 19.34
CA SER A 315 -10.56 19.25 20.06
C SER A 315 -11.17 20.65 20.05
N ARG A 316 -11.89 21.03 18.98
CA ARG A 316 -12.37 22.41 18.79
C ARG A 316 -13.88 22.56 18.90
N MET A 317 -14.68 21.54 18.57
CA MET A 317 -16.13 21.66 18.54
C MET A 317 -16.80 21.34 19.88
N THR A 318 -18.05 21.79 20.04
CA THR A 318 -18.90 21.50 21.21
C THR A 318 -19.15 20.00 21.36
N PHE A 319 -19.36 19.29 20.25
CA PHE A 319 -19.59 17.84 20.22
C PHE A 319 -18.50 17.06 20.97
N GLY A 320 -17.22 17.33 20.69
CA GLY A 320 -16.10 16.68 21.38
C GLY A 320 -16.14 16.87 22.89
N ARG A 321 -16.44 18.09 23.35
CA ARG A 321 -16.59 18.39 24.79
C ARG A 321 -17.70 17.58 25.44
N TYR A 322 -18.84 17.40 24.77
CA TYR A 322 -19.93 16.55 25.28
C TYR A 322 -19.51 15.08 25.36
N VAL A 323 -18.83 14.56 24.34
CA VAL A 323 -18.36 13.16 24.34
C VAL A 323 -17.42 12.89 25.51
N TYR A 324 -16.44 13.77 25.77
CA TYR A 324 -15.56 13.64 26.93
C TYR A 324 -16.29 13.79 28.27
N ALA A 325 -17.30 14.68 28.36
CA ALA A 325 -18.08 14.87 29.56
C ALA A 325 -18.93 13.64 29.92
N ILE A 326 -19.52 12.97 28.91
CA ILE A 326 -20.27 11.72 29.10
C ILE A 326 -19.35 10.62 29.65
N GLY A 327 -18.13 10.52 29.13
CA GLY A 327 -17.15 9.52 29.56
C GLY A 327 -16.58 9.71 30.96
N GLY A 328 -16.67 10.91 31.51
CA GLY A 328 -16.13 11.25 32.84
C GLY A 328 -17.14 11.11 33.98
N ASN A 329 -18.39 10.71 33.70
CA ASN A 329 -19.48 10.54 34.67
C ASN A 329 -19.64 9.06 35.06
#